data_AF-A0A0N0LS92-F1
#
_entry.id   AF-A0A0N0LS92-F1
#
_cell.length_a   1.000
_cell.length_b   1.000
_cell.length_c   1.000
_cell.angle_alpha   90.00
_cell.angle_beta   90.00
_cell.angle_gamma   90.00
#
_symmetry.space_group_name_H-M   'P 1'
#
loop_
_entity.id
_entity.type
_entity.pdbx_description
1 polymer ?
#
loop_
_entity_poly.entity_id
_entity_poly.type
_entity_poly.pdbx_seq_one_letter_code
_entity_poly.pdbx_strand_id
1 'polypeptide(L)'
;MSVLVIGGDEITPIEAVLKNLGCEEVTHWDARRESVNHRGIPKNIACLVMLTNFLNHNTMKKFKNEAKKKDIPVICTKRSVSCLYCEFMKIFGKNCNSCKN
;
A
#
# COMPACT_ATOMS: atom_id res chain seq x y z
N MET A 1 11.71 7.58 -1.91
CA MET A 1 10.75 6.67 -2.61
C MET A 1 9.31 7.10 -2.33
N SER A 2 8.43 7.16 -3.34
CA SER A 2 7.04 7.60 -3.18
C SER A 2 6.06 6.41 -3.13
N VAL A 3 5.17 6.39 -2.15
CA VAL A 3 4.24 5.29 -1.86
C VAL A 3 2.81 5.81 -1.80
N LEU A 4 1.88 5.08 -2.41
CA LEU A 4 0.44 5.32 -2.28
C LEU A 4 -0.17 4.28 -1.34
N VAL A 5 -0.79 4.73 -0.26
CA VAL A 5 -1.57 3.91 0.68
C VAL A 5 -3.06 4.14 0.40
N ILE A 6 -3.80 3.06 0.13
CA ILE A 6 -5.24 3.10 -0.09
C ILE A 6 -5.95 2.31 1.01
N GLY A 7 -6.97 2.92 1.60
CA GLY A 7 -7.78 2.38 2.68
C GLY A 7 -7.36 2.90 4.05
N GLY A 8 -8.29 2.80 5.00
CA GLY A 8 -8.10 3.16 6.41
C GLY A 8 -8.21 4.66 6.64
N ASP A 9 -8.83 5.04 7.75
CA ASP A 9 -8.98 6.46 8.12
C ASP A 9 -7.71 7.15 8.54
N GLU A 10 -6.96 6.47 9.39
CA GLU A 10 -5.73 6.96 9.94
C GLU A 10 -4.66 5.93 9.64
N ILE A 11 -3.59 6.41 9.02
CA ILE A 11 -2.42 5.61 8.67
C ILE A 11 -1.17 6.12 9.34
N THR A 12 -1.25 7.07 10.29
CA THR A 12 -0.09 7.66 11.00
C THR A 12 0.96 6.62 11.41
N PRO A 13 0.62 5.49 12.06
CA PRO A 13 1.62 4.48 12.42
C PRO A 13 2.22 3.76 11.20
N ILE A 14 1.44 3.55 10.14
CA ILE A 14 1.88 2.96 8.88
C ILE A 14 2.81 3.92 8.13
N GLU A 15 2.43 5.19 8.03
CA GLU A 15 3.20 6.25 7.41
C GLU A 15 4.55 6.42 8.09
N ALA A 16 4.58 6.43 9.43
CA ALA A 16 5.81 6.50 10.20
C ALA A 16 6.76 5.34 9.86
N VAL A 17 6.24 4.12 9.74
CA VAL A 17 7.06 2.96 9.36
C VAL A 17 7.53 3.03 7.91
N LEU A 18 6.67 3.42 6.97
CA LEU A 18 7.08 3.64 5.57
C LEU A 18 8.19 4.68 5.47
N LYS A 19 8.08 5.79 6.22
CA LYS A 19 9.14 6.81 6.31
C LYS A 19 10.44 6.26 6.87
N ASN A 20 10.37 5.47 7.95
CA ASN A 20 11.55 4.80 8.51
C ASN A 20 12.18 3.79 7.53
N LEU A 21 11.39 3.19 6.65
CA LEU A 21 11.86 2.28 5.59
C LEU A 21 12.47 3.01 4.38
N GLY A 22 12.51 4.35 4.38
CA GLY A 22 13.06 5.16 3.28
C GLY A 22 12.01 5.70 2.29
N CYS A 23 10.72 5.64 2.64
CA CYS A 23 9.66 6.25 1.84
C CYS A 23 9.47 7.73 2.23
N GLU A 24 10.02 8.63 1.43
CA GLU A 24 9.97 10.08 1.68
C GLU A 24 8.58 10.68 1.45
N GLU A 25 7.88 10.18 0.42
CA GLU A 25 6.54 10.66 0.06
C GLU A 25 5.51 9.56 0.28
N VAL A 26 4.54 9.81 1.15
CA VAL A 26 3.42 8.90 1.39
C VAL A 26 2.13 9.63 1.05
N THR A 27 1.45 9.15 0.01
CA THR A 27 0.11 9.62 -0.35
C THR A 27 -0.92 8.69 0.27
N HIS A 28 -1.94 9.22 0.93
CA HIS A 28 -3.00 8.43 1.56
C HIS A 28 -4.36 8.73 0.95
N TRP A 29 -5.09 7.69 0.57
CA TRP A 29 -6.51 7.75 0.21
C TRP A 29 -7.31 6.86 1.15
N ASP A 30 -8.21 7.42 1.95
CA ASP A 30 -9.03 6.70 2.93
C ASP A 30 -9.97 5.65 2.29
N ALA A 31 -10.30 5.83 1.01
CA ALA A 31 -11.18 4.97 0.21
C ALA A 31 -12.61 4.80 0.75
N ARG A 32 -13.05 5.62 1.72
CA ARG A 32 -14.46 5.70 2.14
C ARG A 32 -15.34 6.30 1.08
N ARG A 33 -14.80 7.21 0.25
CA ARG A 33 -15.54 7.90 -0.81
C ARG A 33 -15.39 7.18 -2.14
N GLU A 34 -16.50 6.92 -2.82
CA GLU A 34 -16.51 6.33 -4.17
C GLU A 34 -15.69 7.13 -5.19
N SER A 35 -15.46 8.42 -4.95
CA SER A 35 -14.57 9.26 -5.76
C SER A 35 -13.16 8.68 -5.90
N VAL A 36 -12.68 7.89 -4.91
CA VAL A 36 -11.38 7.22 -5.00
C VAL A 36 -11.37 6.20 -6.15
N ASN A 37 -12.48 5.52 -6.40
CA ASN A 37 -12.59 4.61 -7.54
C ASN A 37 -12.50 5.34 -8.88
N HIS A 38 -12.71 6.65 -8.97
CA HIS A 38 -12.53 7.40 -10.22
C HIS A 38 -11.10 7.94 -10.39
N ARG A 39 -10.26 7.86 -9.35
CA ARG A 39 -8.87 8.28 -9.42
C ARG A 39 -8.01 7.18 -10.03
N GLY A 40 -7.12 7.57 -10.94
CA GLY A 40 -6.07 6.69 -11.44
C GLY A 40 -4.84 6.76 -10.54
N ILE A 41 -4.12 5.65 -10.45
CA ILE A 41 -2.82 5.57 -9.77
C ILE A 41 -1.89 6.69 -10.29
N PRO A 42 -1.39 7.60 -9.43
CA PRO A 42 -0.44 8.64 -9.82
C PRO A 42 0.75 8.06 -10.60
N LYS A 43 1.35 8.86 -11.49
CA LYS A 43 2.49 8.38 -12.31
C LYS A 43 3.79 8.23 -11.52
N ASN A 44 3.94 8.96 -10.41
CA ASN A 44 5.19 9.10 -9.69
C ASN A 44 5.20 8.30 -8.38
N ILE A 45 4.71 7.06 -8.41
CA ILE A 45 4.70 6.17 -7.24
C ILE A 45 5.44 4.89 -7.55
N ALA A 46 6.32 4.54 -6.63
CA ALA A 46 7.18 3.37 -6.70
C ALA A 46 6.52 2.13 -6.06
N CYS A 47 5.52 2.31 -5.18
CA CYS A 47 4.77 1.21 -4.59
C CYS A 47 3.33 1.61 -4.27
N LEU A 48 2.43 0.64 -4.42
CA LEU A 48 1.05 0.73 -3.97
C LEU A 48 0.86 -0.16 -2.73
N VAL A 49 0.36 0.40 -1.63
CA VAL A 49 -0.02 -0.30 -0.41
C VAL A 49 -1.54 -0.27 -0.30
N MET A 50 -2.15 -1.44 -0.13
CA MET A 50 -3.59 -1.61 -0.04
C MET A 50 -3.96 -2.22 1.31
N LEU A 51 -4.74 -1.47 2.10
CA LEU A 51 -5.24 -1.94 3.39
C LEU A 51 -6.51 -2.74 3.19
N THR A 52 -6.38 -4.07 3.18
CA THR A 52 -7.47 -5.00 2.80
C THR A 52 -8.68 -4.93 3.73
N ASN A 53 -8.48 -4.57 4.99
CA ASN A 53 -9.57 -4.40 5.97
C ASN A 53 -10.52 -3.23 5.65
N PHE A 54 -10.13 -2.29 4.79
CA PHE A 54 -10.90 -1.08 4.48
C PHE A 54 -11.33 -1.00 3.02
N LEU A 55 -10.89 -1.94 2.18
CA LEU A 55 -11.17 -1.95 0.76
C LEU A 55 -12.11 -3.09 0.40
N ASN A 56 -13.11 -2.80 -0.41
CA ASN A 56 -13.94 -3.83 -1.01
C ASN A 56 -13.18 -4.55 -2.15
N HIS A 57 -13.66 -5.73 -2.52
CA HIS A 57 -13.04 -6.56 -3.56
C HIS A 57 -12.91 -5.86 -4.92
N ASN A 58 -13.87 -5.00 -5.28
CA ASN A 58 -13.89 -4.30 -6.56
C ASN A 58 -12.79 -3.24 -6.65
N THR A 59 -12.70 -2.38 -5.63
CA THR A 59 -11.65 -1.38 -5.49
C THR A 59 -10.28 -2.04 -5.49
N MET A 60 -10.13 -3.15 -4.76
CA MET A 60 -8.87 -3.87 -4.77
C MET A 60 -8.49 -4.40 -6.15
N LYS A 61 -9.43 -5.07 -6.84
CA LYS A 61 -9.18 -5.62 -8.18
C LYS A 61 -8.84 -4.52 -9.18
N LYS A 62 -9.51 -3.36 -9.09
CA LYS A 62 -9.24 -2.20 -9.94
C LYS A 62 -7.80 -1.71 -9.78
N PHE A 63 -7.41 -1.32 -8.56
CA PHE A 63 -6.08 -0.76 -8.32
C PHE A 63 -4.97 -1.79 -8.54
N LYS A 64 -5.19 -3.05 -8.18
CA LYS A 64 -4.24 -4.13 -8.48
C LYS A 64 -4.01 -4.29 -9.99
N ASN A 65 -5.08 -4.23 -10.79
CA ASN A 65 -4.96 -4.30 -12.25
C ASN A 65 -4.29 -3.05 -12.84
N GLU A 66 -4.58 -1.86 -12.32
CA GLU A 66 -3.92 -0.63 -12.76
C GLU A 66 -2.42 -0.64 -12.41
N ALA A 67 -2.05 -1.07 -11.21
CA ALA A 67 -0.66 -1.17 -10.80
C ALA A 67 0.08 -2.20 -11.66
N LYS A 68 -0.53 -3.35 -11.93
CA LYS A 68 0.02 -4.38 -12.84
C LYS A 68 0.25 -3.85 -14.25
N LYS A 69 -0.66 -3.00 -14.78
CA LYS A 69 -0.47 -2.35 -16.10
C LYS A 69 0.68 -1.35 -16.12
N LYS A 70 1.04 -0.78 -14.96
CA LYS A 70 2.11 0.20 -14.80
C LYS A 70 3.41 -0.41 -14.28
N ASP A 71 3.45 -1.74 -14.12
CA ASP A 71 4.57 -2.48 -13.51
C ASP A 71 4.92 -1.98 -12.09
N ILE A 72 3.93 -1.48 -11.35
CA ILE A 72 4.10 -1.00 -9.98
C ILE A 72 3.87 -2.16 -9.02
N PRO A 73 4.81 -2.43 -8.09
CA PRO A 73 4.62 -3.43 -7.05
C PRO A 73 3.46 -3.08 -6.12
N VAL A 74 2.70 -4.09 -5.73
CA VAL A 74 1.52 -3.96 -4.88
C VAL A 74 1.70 -4.76 -3.60
N ILE A 75 1.59 -4.08 -2.47
CA ILE A 75 1.56 -4.67 -1.13
C ILE A 75 0.10 -4.73 -0.66
N CYS A 76 -0.38 -5.93 -0.36
CA CYS A 76 -1.68 -6.12 0.27
C CYS A 76 -1.46 -6.47 1.74
N THR A 77 -1.93 -5.64 2.66
CA THR A 77 -1.72 -5.85 4.09
C THR A 77 -2.95 -5.47 4.91
N LYS A 78 -3.02 -5.95 6.14
CA LYS A 78 -4.02 -5.52 7.12
C LYS A 78 -3.58 -4.16 7.73
N ARG A 79 -4.41 -3.59 8.63
CA ARG A 79 -4.06 -2.36 9.37
C ARG A 79 -2.77 -2.47 10.21
N SER A 80 -2.30 -3.68 10.48
CA SER A 80 -1.13 -3.90 11.35
C SER A 80 0.16 -3.48 10.69
N VAL A 81 0.93 -2.64 11.39
CA VAL A 81 2.27 -2.19 11.00
C VAL A 81 3.23 -3.37 10.78
N SER A 82 3.18 -4.38 11.64
CA SER A 82 4.03 -5.57 11.52
C SER A 82 3.76 -6.32 10.22
N CYS A 83 2.48 -6.41 9.82
CA CYS A 83 2.09 -7.05 8.58
C CYS A 83 2.58 -6.26 7.36
N LEU A 84 2.43 -4.93 7.39
CA LEU A 84 3.00 -4.06 6.36
C LEU A 84 4.51 -4.23 6.24
N TYR A 85 5.24 -4.20 7.35
CA TYR A 85 6.69 -4.34 7.36
C TYR A 85 7.11 -5.67 6.73
N CYS A 86 6.48 -6.78 7.14
CA CYS A 86 6.74 -8.10 6.59
C CYS A 86 6.48 -8.17 5.08
N GLU A 87 5.34 -7.66 4.60
CA GLU A 87 5.02 -7.68 3.18
C GLU A 87 5.93 -6.74 2.37
N PHE A 88 6.26 -5.56 2.91
CA PHE A 88 7.21 -4.66 2.29
C PHE A 88 8.58 -5.31 2.13
N MET A 89 9.05 -5.99 3.18
CA MET A 89 10.32 -6.73 3.14
C MET A 89 10.29 -7.91 2.17
N LYS A 90 9.15 -8.57 1.93
CA LYS A 90 9.06 -9.63 0.91
C LYS A 90 9.22 -9.10 -0.52
N ILE A 91 8.76 -7.87 -0.77
CA ILE A 91 8.80 -7.26 -2.11
C ILE A 91 10.12 -6.52 -2.35
N PHE A 92 10.59 -5.76 -1.36
CA PHE A 92 11.75 -4.87 -1.49
C PHE A 92 12.99 -5.34 -0.71
N GLY A 93 12.82 -6.17 0.31
CA GLY A 93 13.91 -6.71 1.11
C GLY A 93 14.47 -7.99 0.51
N LYS A 94 15.80 -8.10 0.43
CA LYS A 94 16.44 -9.39 0.14
C LYS A 94 16.18 -10.36 1.29
N ASN A 95 15.48 -11.48 1.02
CA ASN A 95 15.32 -12.67 1.86
C ASN A 95 15.17 -12.43 3.37
N CYS A 96 14.02 -11.93 3.83
CA CYS A 96 13.70 -11.95 5.25
C CYS A 96 12.77 -13.13 5.58
N ASN A 97 13.36 -14.22 6.06
CA ASN A 97 12.72 -15.49 6.37
C ASN A 97 11.97 -15.50 7.73
N SER A 98 11.71 -14.34 8.34
CA SER A 98 11.32 -14.24 9.77
C SER A 98 9.86 -13.89 10.04
N CYS A 99 9.02 -13.68 9.03
CA CYS A 99 7.60 -13.39 9.27
C CYS A 99 6.73 -14.65 9.16
N LYS A 100 6.95 -15.61 10.06
CA LYS A 100 5.98 -16.66 10.39
C LYS A 100 5.69 -16.55 11.90
N ASN A 101 4.49 -16.11 12.23
CA ASN A 101 3.85 -16.36 13.52
C ASN A 101 2.49 -16.96 13.23
#